data_AF-A0A645IDX5-F1
#
_entry.id   AF-A0A645IDX5-F1
#
_cell.length_a   1.000
_cell.length_b   1.000
_cell.length_c   1.000
_cell.angle_alpha   90.00
_cell.angle_beta   90.00
_cell.angle_gamma   90.00
#
_symmetry.space_group_name_H-M   'P 1'
#
loop_
_entity.id
_entity.type
_entity.pdbx_description
1 polymer ?
#
loop_
_entity_poly.entity_id
_entity_poly.type
_entity_poly.pdbx_seq_one_letter_code
_entity_poly.pdbx_strand_id
1 'polypeptide(L)'
;MKYLFVLAALFSASAHAYTPDELRGDCQAAEELYAKQKNSDPLQSIRSARCIAYVAGFADGYAVSDYLAGQVGMKLNAFCLPNDPDLSMRLVRAVVIHVERVPPNTTMSTATLVAGAFAKAFPCTESLESKK
;
A
#
# COMPACT_ATOMS: atom_id res chain seq x y z
N MET A 1 39.82 11.31 0.85
CA MET A 1 39.60 9.86 0.67
C MET A 1 38.99 9.20 1.92
N LYS A 2 39.59 9.27 3.13
CA LYS A 2 39.08 8.55 4.32
C LYS A 2 37.66 8.97 4.78
N TYR A 3 37.31 10.25 4.65
CA TYR A 3 35.97 10.76 5.01
C TYR A 3 34.87 10.37 4.00
N LEU A 4 35.22 10.09 2.74
CA LEU A 4 34.27 9.65 1.71
C LEU A 4 33.76 8.22 1.99
N PHE A 5 34.62 7.34 2.52
CA PHE A 5 34.22 5.99 2.92
C PHE A 5 33.28 5.97 4.14
N VAL A 6 33.43 6.93 5.06
CA VAL A 6 32.53 7.07 6.22
C VAL A 6 31.15 7.58 5.79
N LEU A 7 31.09 8.53 4.85
CA LEU A 7 29.83 9.00 4.26
C LEU A 7 29.11 7.89 3.49
N ALA A 8 29.84 7.08 2.71
CA ALA A 8 29.24 5.95 1.98
C ALA A 8 28.63 4.89 2.93
N ALA A 9 29.23 4.66 4.10
CA ALA A 9 28.73 3.71 5.09
C ALA A 9 27.40 4.15 5.75
N LEU A 10 27.12 5.45 5.80
CA LEU A 10 25.87 5.99 6.35
C LEU A 10 24.66 5.80 5.42
N PHE A 11 24.88 5.60 4.12
CA PHE A 11 23.81 5.30 3.15
C PHE A 11 23.40 3.82 3.11
N SER A 12 24.14 2.94 3.80
CA SER A 12 23.87 1.50 3.84
C SER A 12 22.76 1.11 4.82
N ALA A 13 22.30 2.04 5.66
CA ALA A 13 21.16 1.80 6.53
C ALA A 13 19.88 1.84 5.69
N SER A 14 19.21 0.69 5.56
CA SER A 14 17.87 0.61 4.98
C SER A 14 16.90 1.40 5.87
N ALA A 15 16.71 2.67 5.54
CA ALA A 15 15.64 3.48 6.10
C ALA A 15 14.31 2.90 5.59
N HIS A 16 13.77 1.91 6.32
CA HIS A 16 12.38 1.51 6.15
C HIS A 16 11.53 2.68 6.63
N ALA A 17 11.22 3.61 5.72
CA ALA A 17 10.46 4.82 6.02
C ALA A 17 9.05 4.52 6.54
N TYR A 18 8.55 3.30 6.27
CA TYR A 18 7.28 2.80 6.80
C TYR A 18 7.35 1.28 6.94
N THR A 19 7.32 0.79 8.17
CA THR A 19 7.47 -0.64 8.49
C THR A 19 6.14 -1.40 8.39
N PRO A 20 6.15 -2.73 8.23
CA PRO A 20 4.93 -3.54 8.23
C PRO A 20 4.07 -3.41 9.48
N ASP A 21 4.70 -3.30 10.66
CA ASP A 21 3.95 -3.16 11.92
C ASP A 21 3.34 -1.76 12.07
N GLU A 22 4.03 -0.72 11.62
CA GLU A 22 3.44 0.62 11.50
C GLU A 22 2.27 0.64 10.52
N LEU A 23 2.42 0.02 9.34
CA LEU A 23 1.34 -0.12 8.37
C LEU A 23 0.12 -0.81 8.99
N ARG A 24 0.32 -1.89 9.74
CA ARG A 24 -0.76 -2.61 10.42
C ARG A 24 -1.51 -1.69 11.38
N GLY A 25 -0.79 -1.09 12.34
CA GLY A 25 -1.41 -0.27 13.38
C GLY A 25 -2.09 0.99 12.83
N ASP A 26 -1.48 1.62 11.82
CA ASP A 26 -2.04 2.82 11.21
C ASP A 26 -3.27 2.54 10.36
N CYS A 27 -3.29 1.41 9.65
CA CYS A 27 -4.45 1.02 8.87
C CYS A 27 -5.61 0.52 9.74
N GLN A 28 -5.33 -0.09 10.89
CA GLN A 28 -6.35 -0.37 11.91
C GLN A 28 -6.97 0.94 12.43
N ALA A 29 -6.15 1.94 12.75
CA ALA A 29 -6.64 3.26 13.14
C ALA A 29 -7.49 3.91 12.04
N ALA A 30 -7.08 3.80 10.77
CA ALA A 30 -7.86 4.29 9.63
C ALA A 30 -9.21 3.55 9.46
N GLU A 31 -9.27 2.24 9.70
CA GLU A 31 -10.53 1.49 9.65
C GLU A 31 -11.49 1.93 10.77
N GLU A 32 -10.99 2.15 11.98
CA GLU A 32 -11.77 2.70 13.10
C GLU A 32 -12.30 4.11 12.80
N LEU A 33 -11.47 4.95 12.15
CA LEU A 33 -11.87 6.28 11.71
C LEU A 33 -13.03 6.21 10.70
N TYR A 34 -12.94 5.33 9.70
CA TYR A 34 -14.03 5.11 8.74
C TYR A 34 -15.29 4.53 9.41
N ALA A 35 -15.13 3.71 10.45
CA ALA A 35 -16.22 3.19 11.26
C ALA A 35 -16.86 4.24 12.20
N LYS A 36 -16.41 5.51 12.16
CA LYS A 36 -16.87 6.62 13.02
C LYS A 36 -16.76 6.31 14.50
N GLN A 37 -15.79 5.48 14.90
CA GLN A 37 -15.54 5.22 16.31
C GLN A 37 -15.00 6.49 16.97
N LYS A 38 -15.53 6.82 18.16
CA LYS A 38 -15.07 7.97 18.92
C LYS A 38 -13.72 7.64 19.54
N ASN A 39 -12.73 8.50 19.34
CA ASN A 39 -11.43 8.43 19.99
C ASN A 39 -10.99 9.83 20.42
N SER A 40 -10.37 9.93 21.58
CA SER A 40 -9.83 11.17 22.14
C SER A 40 -8.32 11.33 21.91
N ASP A 41 -7.64 10.33 21.34
CA ASP A 41 -6.22 10.37 21.02
C ASP A 41 -5.96 11.16 19.72
N PRO A 42 -5.34 12.35 19.78
CA PRO A 42 -5.02 13.14 18.59
C PRO A 42 -4.05 12.42 17.65
N LEU A 43 -3.22 11.48 18.16
CA LEU A 43 -2.31 10.72 17.32
C LEU A 43 -3.03 9.72 16.43
N GLN A 44 -4.24 9.26 16.80
CA GLN A 44 -5.00 8.33 15.97
C GLN A 44 -5.36 8.94 14.62
N SER A 45 -5.71 10.23 14.57
CA SER A 45 -6.00 10.94 13.31
C SER A 45 -4.76 10.99 12.41
N ILE A 46 -3.57 11.21 13.00
CA ILE A 46 -2.30 11.25 12.26
C ILE A 46 -1.96 9.86 11.71
N ARG A 47 -2.08 8.80 12.53
CA ARG A 47 -1.87 7.41 12.10
C ARG A 47 -2.82 7.01 10.98
N SER A 48 -4.10 7.33 11.15
CA SER A 48 -5.13 7.08 10.13
C SER A 48 -4.78 7.75 8.81
N ALA A 49 -4.41 9.04 8.86
CA ALA A 49 -4.01 9.80 7.69
C ALA A 49 -2.75 9.20 7.01
N ARG A 50 -1.77 8.73 7.79
CA ARG A 50 -0.56 8.08 7.26
C ARG A 50 -0.90 6.81 6.46
N CYS A 51 -1.77 5.92 6.99
CA CYS A 51 -2.24 4.77 6.22
C CYS A 51 -3.02 5.19 4.95
N ILE A 52 -4.04 6.06 5.10
CA ILE A 52 -4.89 6.47 3.98
C ILE A 52 -4.05 7.05 2.84
N ALA A 53 -3.13 7.96 3.15
CA ALA A 53 -2.25 8.58 2.16
C ALA A 53 -1.31 7.57 1.50
N TYR A 54 -0.73 6.64 2.26
CA TYR A 54 0.17 5.62 1.72
C TYR A 54 -0.57 4.66 0.77
N VAL A 55 -1.74 4.19 1.18
CA VAL A 55 -2.58 3.24 0.43
C VAL A 55 -3.14 3.90 -0.84
N ALA A 56 -3.63 5.14 -0.75
CA ALA A 56 -4.09 5.91 -1.90
C ALA A 56 -2.94 6.22 -2.87
N GLY A 57 -1.80 6.67 -2.35
CA GLY A 57 -0.62 6.96 -3.17
C GLY A 57 -0.07 5.73 -3.89
N PHE A 58 -0.14 4.54 -3.27
CA PHE A 58 0.18 3.28 -3.94
C PHE A 58 -0.78 2.99 -5.11
N ALA A 59 -2.10 3.14 -4.87
CA ALA A 59 -3.11 2.94 -5.91
C ALA A 59 -2.92 3.92 -7.09
N ASP A 60 -2.70 5.21 -6.80
CA ASP A 60 -2.47 6.24 -7.81
C ASP A 60 -1.18 5.97 -8.61
N GLY A 61 -0.09 5.61 -7.93
CA GLY A 61 1.17 5.25 -8.58
C GLY A 61 1.03 4.03 -9.50
N TYR A 62 0.24 3.04 -9.07
CA TYR A 62 -0.09 1.89 -9.91
C TYR A 62 -0.93 2.29 -11.13
N ALA A 63 -1.94 3.14 -10.97
CA ALA A 63 -2.77 3.61 -12.06
C ALA A 63 -1.97 4.38 -13.12
N VAL A 64 -1.02 5.23 -12.69
CA VAL A 64 -0.08 5.90 -13.61
C VAL A 64 0.81 4.88 -14.32
N SER A 65 1.30 3.88 -13.60
CA SER A 65 2.15 2.83 -14.18
C SER A 65 1.41 1.99 -15.22
N ASP A 66 0.15 1.63 -14.95
CA ASP A 66 -0.70 0.90 -15.89
C ASP A 66 -1.04 1.74 -17.13
N TYR A 67 -1.35 3.03 -16.95
CA TYR A 67 -1.54 3.97 -18.05
C TYR A 67 -0.31 4.03 -18.97
N LEU A 68 0.89 4.15 -18.38
CA LEU A 68 2.15 4.18 -19.14
C LEU A 68 2.44 2.85 -19.83
N ALA A 69 2.16 1.71 -19.19
CA ALA A 69 2.26 0.40 -19.81
C ALA A 69 1.34 0.27 -21.03
N GLY A 70 0.13 0.84 -20.94
CA GLY A 70 -0.83 0.90 -22.04
C GLY A 70 -0.29 1.61 -23.28
N GLN A 71 0.57 2.63 -23.12
CA GLN A 71 1.19 3.36 -24.24
C GLN A 71 2.12 2.48 -25.10
N VAL A 72 2.63 1.38 -24.53
CA VAL A 72 3.48 0.42 -25.23
C VAL A 72 2.77 -0.91 -25.50
N GLY A 73 1.43 -0.92 -25.42
CA GLY A 73 0.60 -2.09 -25.72
C GLY A 73 0.59 -3.17 -24.64
N MET A 74 0.98 -2.83 -23.41
CA MET A 74 0.95 -3.74 -22.26
C MET A 74 -0.16 -3.34 -21.28
N LYS A 75 -0.73 -4.31 -20.55
CA LYS A 75 -1.57 -4.07 -19.36
C LYS A 75 -0.91 -4.74 -18.16
N LEU A 76 -0.84 -4.06 -17.02
CA LEU A 76 -0.25 -4.63 -15.81
C LEU A 76 -1.21 -5.62 -15.13
N ASN A 77 -2.51 -5.32 -15.08
CA ASN A 77 -3.61 -6.19 -14.62
C ASN A 77 -3.33 -6.94 -13.27
N ALA A 78 -2.56 -6.34 -12.37
CA ALA A 78 -2.24 -6.90 -11.06
C ALA A 78 -3.43 -6.78 -10.11
N PHE A 79 -4.22 -5.70 -10.24
CA PHE A 79 -5.51 -5.50 -9.60
C PHE A 79 -6.30 -4.43 -10.36
N CYS A 80 -7.63 -4.45 -10.22
CA CYS A 80 -8.55 -3.57 -10.94
C CYS A 80 -9.48 -2.86 -9.95
N LEU A 81 -9.21 -1.58 -9.69
CA LEU A 81 -9.97 -0.81 -8.71
C LEU A 81 -11.35 -0.40 -9.25
N PRO A 82 -12.42 -0.54 -8.46
CA PRO A 82 -13.74 -0.05 -8.82
C PRO A 82 -13.78 1.49 -8.77
N ASN A 83 -14.64 2.09 -9.58
CA ASN A 83 -14.93 3.52 -9.51
C ASN A 83 -16.17 3.73 -8.62
N ASP A 84 -15.97 3.71 -7.31
CA ASP A 84 -17.03 3.89 -6.31
C ASP A 84 -16.64 4.92 -5.23
N PRO A 85 -17.61 5.63 -4.63
CA PRO A 85 -17.33 6.71 -3.68
C PRO A 85 -16.67 6.23 -2.37
N ASP A 86 -16.77 4.94 -2.06
CA ASP A 86 -16.24 4.34 -0.85
C ASP A 86 -14.88 3.66 -1.07
N LEU A 87 -14.26 3.88 -2.24
CA LEU A 87 -13.02 3.22 -2.66
C LEU A 87 -11.94 3.33 -1.59
N SER A 88 -11.70 4.52 -1.03
CA SER A 88 -10.65 4.72 -0.03
C SER A 88 -10.84 3.83 1.21
N MET A 89 -12.08 3.72 1.71
CA MET A 89 -12.41 2.83 2.82
C MET A 89 -12.20 1.36 2.44
N ARG A 90 -12.63 0.95 1.24
CA ARG A 90 -12.43 -0.41 0.73
C ARG A 90 -10.95 -0.77 0.59
N LEU A 91 -10.12 0.15 0.12
CA LEU A 91 -8.67 -0.04 -0.01
C LEU A 91 -8.01 -0.25 1.35
N VAL A 92 -8.28 0.63 2.32
CA VAL A 92 -7.75 0.49 3.69
C VAL A 92 -8.18 -0.84 4.30
N ARG A 93 -9.47 -1.18 4.18
CA ARG A 93 -10.02 -2.43 4.70
C ARG A 93 -9.37 -3.66 4.07
N ALA A 94 -9.12 -3.64 2.76
CA ALA A 94 -8.40 -4.71 2.07
C ALA A 94 -6.99 -4.91 2.66
N VAL A 95 -6.28 -3.81 2.95
CA VAL A 95 -4.93 -3.85 3.55
C VAL A 95 -4.97 -4.41 4.97
N VAL A 96 -5.89 -3.95 5.83
CA VAL A 96 -6.05 -4.49 7.20
C VAL A 96 -6.26 -5.99 7.16
N ILE A 97 -7.27 -6.42 6.40
CA ILE A 97 -7.64 -7.84 6.21
C ILE A 97 -6.45 -8.67 5.71
N HIS A 98 -5.61 -8.11 4.84
CA HIS A 98 -4.43 -8.81 4.32
C HIS A 98 -3.31 -8.92 5.37
N VAL A 99 -2.93 -7.79 5.99
CA VAL A 99 -1.78 -7.68 6.90
C VAL A 99 -2.01 -8.41 8.23
N GLU A 100 -3.27 -8.59 8.65
CA GLU A 100 -3.62 -9.44 9.81
C GLU A 100 -3.28 -10.92 9.59
N ARG A 101 -3.23 -11.39 8.35
CA ARG A 101 -2.90 -12.78 8.01
C ARG A 101 -1.42 -12.99 7.74
N VAL A 102 -0.62 -11.94 7.77
CA VAL A 102 0.83 -12.00 7.54
C VAL A 102 1.54 -12.30 8.86
N PRO A 103 2.47 -13.27 8.90
CA PRO A 103 3.22 -13.60 10.10
C PRO A 103 3.92 -12.37 10.72
N PRO A 104 4.05 -12.33 12.06
CA PRO A 104 4.90 -11.32 12.70
C PRO A 104 6.35 -11.46 12.20
N ASN A 105 7.08 -10.35 12.11
CA ASN A 105 8.47 -10.28 11.59
C ASN A 105 8.64 -10.62 10.09
N THR A 106 7.63 -10.32 9.26
CA THR A 106 7.79 -10.43 7.80
C THR A 106 8.92 -9.53 7.29
N THR A 107 9.67 -10.01 6.31
CA THR A 107 10.68 -9.23 5.57
C THR A 107 10.09 -8.53 4.34
N MET A 108 8.78 -8.71 4.08
CA MET A 108 8.10 -8.07 2.96
C MET A 108 8.03 -6.56 3.15
N SER A 109 8.26 -5.81 2.06
CA SER A 109 8.04 -4.37 2.05
C SER A 109 6.55 -4.05 2.20
N THR A 110 6.24 -2.88 2.77
CA THR A 110 4.86 -2.37 2.87
C THR A 110 4.20 -2.23 1.49
N ALA A 111 4.95 -1.87 0.45
CA ALA A 111 4.46 -1.84 -0.93
C ALA A 111 4.02 -3.23 -1.41
N THR A 112 4.80 -4.28 -1.12
CA THR A 112 4.43 -5.67 -1.46
C THR A 112 3.18 -6.12 -0.71
N LEU A 113 3.04 -5.72 0.56
CA LEU A 113 1.84 -6.02 1.36
C LEU A 113 0.59 -5.35 0.79
N VAL A 114 0.67 -4.07 0.41
CA VAL A 114 -0.45 -3.36 -0.22
C VAL A 114 -0.78 -3.95 -1.59
N ALA A 115 0.22 -4.26 -2.41
CA ALA A 115 0.03 -4.93 -3.69
C ALA A 115 -0.71 -6.27 -3.54
N GLY A 116 -0.28 -7.09 -2.59
CA GLY A 116 -0.90 -8.39 -2.30
C GLY A 116 -2.32 -8.26 -1.75
N ALA A 117 -2.59 -7.23 -0.95
CA ALA A 117 -3.93 -6.91 -0.48
C ALA A 117 -4.87 -6.58 -1.64
N PHE A 118 -4.43 -5.70 -2.55
CA PHE A 118 -5.24 -5.26 -3.68
C PHE A 118 -5.46 -6.35 -4.72
N ALA A 119 -4.42 -7.12 -5.07
CA ALA A 119 -4.53 -8.25 -5.99
C ALA A 119 -5.57 -9.27 -5.53
N LYS A 120 -5.67 -9.49 -4.21
CA LYS A 120 -6.66 -10.42 -3.63
C LYS A 120 -8.06 -9.82 -3.54
N ALA A 121 -8.18 -8.54 -3.19
CA ALA A 121 -9.48 -7.89 -2.95
C ALA A 121 -10.16 -7.39 -4.24
N PHE A 122 -9.36 -7.07 -5.26
CA PHE A 122 -9.81 -6.44 -6.50
C PHE A 122 -9.23 -7.16 -7.73
N PRO A 123 -9.56 -8.45 -7.94
CA PRO A 123 -9.05 -9.20 -9.08
C PRO A 123 -9.59 -8.61 -10.39
N CYS A 124 -8.73 -8.53 -11.41
CA CYS A 124 -9.14 -8.18 -12.77
C CYS A 124 -9.92 -9.33 -13.41
N THR A 125 -10.99 -9.02 -14.15
CA THR A 125 -11.84 -10.02 -14.82
C THR A 125 -11.36 -10.40 -16.22
N GLU A 126 -10.42 -9.65 -16.81
CA GLU A 126 -9.86 -9.96 -18.12
C GLU A 126 -8.64 -10.87 -18.00
N SER A 127 -8.58 -11.91 -18.85
CA SER A 127 -7.41 -12.77 -19.01
C SER A 127 -6.22 -11.98 -19.58
N LEU A 128 -5.02 -12.26 -19.07
CA LEU A 128 -3.74 -11.72 -19.56
C LEU A 128 -3.37 -12.22 -20.96
N GLU A 129 -4.10 -13.19 -21.51
CA GLU A 129 -3.82 -13.70 -22.85
C GLU A 129 -4.33 -12.73 -23.92
N SER A 130 -3.39 -12.25 -24.74
CA SER A 130 -3.72 -11.73 -26.06
C SER A 130 -4.44 -12.85 -26.82
N LYS A 131 -5.70 -12.64 -27.20
CA LYS A 131 -6.33 -13.48 -28.23
C LYS A 131 -5.50 -13.35 -29.49
N LYS A 132 -4.61 -14.31 -29.73
CA LYS A 132 -3.94 -14.51 -31.00
C LYS A 132 -3.80 -15.99 -31.30
#